data_AF-A0A3N5X2I5-F1
#
_entry.id   AF-A0A3N5X2I5-F1
#
_cell.length_a   1.000
_cell.length_b   1.000
_cell.length_c   1.000
_cell.angle_alpha   90.00
_cell.angle_beta   90.00
_cell.angle_gamma   90.00
#
_symmetry.space_group_name_H-M   'P 1'
#
loop_
_entity.id
_entity.type
_entity.pdbx_description
1 polymer ?
#
loop_
_entity_poly.entity_id
_entity_poly.type
_entity_poly.pdbx_seq_one_letter_code
_entity_poly.pdbx_strand_id
1 'polypeptide(L)'
;MDTIPEHFKIKLDPLPNPSAVVQTGQARFTVLTPRLVRMEWSPVGAFEDRASQAFWFRAQPAPKFSVKPQQSGLVIETEFLRLFYQPAESFSAENLRVELKEMDATWYYGDPDPGNLFGTARTVDGVDGATPLSMGLISRTGWSVVDDSASLVFNEIGWLEPRSAPAGQLDLYFLGYGHDYLGCLRDFNLLSGAVPMIPRFILGNWWSRYWEYSEGELKKLMNDFQSREVPLSVCIIDMDWHITQTGNTSTGWTGYTWNRELFPDPDGMLRFLHEKGLKAALNLHPAEGVHPHEEMHAEMRAAVGGERAESEPVEFDITNPRFVDAYFRIL
;
A
#
# COMPACT_ATOMS: atom_id res chain seq x y z
N MET A 1 -11.02 -23.50 -3.22
CA MET A 1 -9.59 -23.48 -3.56
C MET A 1 -8.99 -22.39 -2.70
N ASP A 2 -8.18 -22.78 -1.74
CA ASP A 2 -7.58 -21.90 -0.71
C ASP A 2 -6.16 -21.49 -1.16
N THR A 3 -6.00 -21.22 -2.45
CA THR A 3 -4.71 -21.00 -3.11
C THR A 3 -4.77 -19.72 -3.90
N ILE A 4 -3.84 -18.82 -3.64
CA ILE A 4 -3.68 -17.60 -4.44
C ILE A 4 -3.19 -17.99 -5.85
N PRO A 5 -3.84 -17.50 -6.92
CA PRO A 5 -3.34 -17.66 -8.28
C PRO A 5 -1.87 -17.20 -8.41
N GLU A 6 -1.08 -17.91 -9.21
CA GLU A 6 0.38 -17.70 -9.27
C GLU A 6 0.78 -16.24 -9.57
N HIS A 7 0.01 -15.55 -10.42
CA HIS A 7 0.27 -14.17 -10.81
C HIS A 7 -0.04 -13.13 -9.71
N PHE A 8 -0.73 -13.52 -8.64
CA PHE A 8 -0.95 -12.68 -7.45
C PHE A 8 0.03 -12.97 -6.31
N LYS A 9 0.90 -13.98 -6.45
CA LYS A 9 1.89 -14.28 -5.41
C LYS A 9 2.97 -13.20 -5.40
N ILE A 10 3.10 -12.55 -4.25
CA ILE A 10 4.12 -11.53 -4.02
C ILE A 10 5.36 -12.21 -3.47
N LYS A 11 6.54 -11.81 -3.97
CA LYS A 11 7.81 -12.24 -3.38
C LYS A 11 8.04 -11.49 -2.06
N LEU A 12 8.23 -12.23 -0.98
CA LEU A 12 8.47 -11.71 0.37
C LEU A 12 9.76 -12.35 0.94
N ASP A 13 10.46 -11.63 1.81
CA ASP A 13 11.61 -12.17 2.55
C ASP A 13 11.68 -11.56 3.98
N PRO A 14 10.71 -11.94 4.85
CA PRO A 14 10.39 -11.16 6.03
C PRO A 14 11.24 -11.50 7.28
N LEU A 15 11.98 -12.61 7.24
CA LEU A 15 12.83 -13.04 8.35
C LEU A 15 14.15 -12.27 8.32
N PRO A 16 14.55 -11.60 9.41
CA PRO A 16 15.79 -10.85 9.42
C PRO A 16 17.01 -11.78 9.47
N ASN A 17 18.17 -11.24 9.08
CA ASN A 17 19.43 -11.92 9.31
C ASN A 17 19.61 -12.17 10.82
N PRO A 18 19.80 -13.44 11.28
CA PRO A 18 19.90 -13.73 12.71
C PRO A 18 21.04 -13.02 13.43
N SER A 19 22.13 -12.67 12.73
CA SER A 19 23.25 -11.91 13.29
C SER A 19 22.93 -10.42 13.50
N ALA A 20 21.82 -9.91 12.95
CA ALA A 20 21.31 -8.56 13.18
C ALA A 20 20.32 -8.48 14.35
N VAL A 21 19.94 -9.63 14.94
CA VAL A 21 18.93 -9.72 15.98
C VAL A 21 19.58 -9.73 17.36
N VAL A 22 19.06 -8.90 18.26
CA VAL A 22 19.45 -8.81 19.66
C VAL A 22 18.18 -8.90 20.50
N GLN A 23 18.11 -9.89 21.39
CA GLN A 23 16.97 -10.07 22.29
C GLN A 23 17.40 -9.90 23.74
N THR A 24 16.60 -9.18 24.52
CA THR A 24 16.80 -9.06 25.97
C THR A 24 15.47 -8.84 26.67
N GLY A 25 15.21 -9.64 27.71
CA GLY A 25 13.89 -9.70 28.35
C GLY A 25 12.78 -10.00 27.33
N GLN A 26 11.77 -9.14 27.30
CA GLN A 26 10.59 -9.22 26.43
C GLN A 26 10.71 -8.40 25.14
N ALA A 27 11.89 -7.82 24.88
CA ALA A 27 12.16 -7.01 23.71
C ALA A 27 13.10 -7.70 22.72
N ARG A 28 12.85 -7.46 21.43
CA ARG A 28 13.70 -7.86 20.31
C ARG A 28 14.05 -6.63 19.48
N PHE A 29 15.34 -6.48 19.20
CA PHE A 29 15.87 -5.43 18.34
C PHE A 29 16.47 -6.07 17.10
N THR A 30 16.14 -5.55 15.93
CA THR A 30 16.77 -5.97 14.67
C THR A 30 17.44 -4.76 14.05
N VAL A 31 18.77 -4.78 13.94
CA VAL A 31 19.55 -3.73 13.29
C VAL A 31 19.52 -3.96 11.78
N LEU A 32 18.57 -3.32 11.09
CA LEU A 32 18.32 -3.56 9.66
C LEU A 32 19.30 -2.80 8.79
N THR A 33 19.66 -1.57 9.18
CA THR A 33 20.74 -0.78 8.58
C THR A 33 21.50 -0.03 9.68
N PRO A 34 22.65 0.60 9.41
CA PRO A 34 23.34 1.40 10.42
C PRO A 34 22.49 2.54 11.02
N ARG A 35 21.38 2.94 10.37
CA ARG A 35 20.49 4.04 10.77
C ARG A 35 19.04 3.62 11.00
N LEU A 36 18.72 2.33 10.85
CA LEU A 36 17.35 1.83 10.97
C LEU A 36 17.31 0.57 11.84
N VAL A 37 16.55 0.66 12.93
CA VAL A 37 16.40 -0.42 13.91
C VAL A 37 14.92 -0.73 14.09
N ARG A 38 14.55 -1.99 13.89
CA ARG A 38 13.24 -2.50 14.31
C ARG A 38 13.30 -2.82 15.81
N MET A 39 12.31 -2.37 16.56
CA MET A 39 12.22 -2.49 18.01
C MET A 39 10.86 -3.09 18.34
N GLU A 40 10.86 -4.30 18.87
CA GLU A 40 9.67 -5.05 19.19
C GLU A 40 9.61 -5.32 20.68
N TRP A 41 8.41 -5.26 21.26
CA TRP A 41 8.14 -5.66 22.63
C TRP A 41 6.89 -6.52 22.67
N SER A 42 6.91 -7.59 23.47
CA SER A 42 5.79 -8.52 23.57
C SER A 42 5.58 -9.01 25.00
N PRO A 43 4.35 -8.96 25.54
CA PRO A 43 4.05 -9.41 26.91
C PRO A 43 4.32 -10.91 27.13
N VAL A 44 4.46 -11.67 26.04
CA VAL A 44 4.69 -13.12 26.07
C VAL A 44 6.02 -13.50 25.41
N GLY A 45 6.83 -12.53 24.98
CA GLY A 45 8.11 -12.77 24.30
C GLY A 45 8.00 -13.43 22.92
N ALA A 46 6.80 -13.43 22.32
CA ALA A 46 6.57 -13.86 20.94
C ALA A 46 6.46 -12.63 20.02
N PHE A 47 7.11 -12.67 18.86
CA PHE A 47 7.26 -11.52 17.97
C PHE A 47 6.67 -11.81 16.57
N GLU A 48 6.42 -10.77 15.78
CA GLU A 48 5.85 -10.93 14.43
C GLU A 48 6.97 -11.05 13.39
N ASP A 49 7.04 -12.22 12.76
CA ASP A 49 8.08 -12.57 11.79
C ASP A 49 7.58 -12.53 10.35
N ARG A 50 6.26 -12.41 10.13
CA ARG A 50 5.68 -12.29 8.80
C ARG A 50 5.89 -10.89 8.22
N ALA A 51 5.82 -10.79 6.89
CA ALA A 51 5.80 -9.49 6.23
C ALA A 51 4.54 -8.73 6.65
N SER A 52 4.69 -7.45 6.99
CA SER A 52 3.53 -6.57 7.14
C SER A 52 3.18 -5.94 5.80
N GLN A 53 2.05 -5.24 5.70
CA GLN A 53 1.73 -4.43 4.53
C GLN A 53 2.82 -3.43 4.16
N ALA A 54 3.59 -2.94 5.14
CA ALA A 54 4.60 -1.92 4.94
C ALA A 54 6.04 -2.48 4.77
N PHE A 55 6.36 -3.63 5.39
CA PHE A 55 7.73 -4.15 5.43
C PHE A 55 7.80 -5.63 5.01
N TRP A 56 8.38 -5.87 3.83
CA TRP A 56 8.36 -7.16 3.13
C TRP A 56 9.71 -7.90 3.14
N PHE A 57 10.83 -7.17 3.17
CA PHE A 57 12.18 -7.68 2.93
C PHE A 57 13.15 -7.37 4.07
N ARG A 58 12.99 -8.04 5.23
CA ARG A 58 13.87 -7.82 6.40
C ARG A 58 15.17 -8.62 6.33
N ALA A 59 15.28 -9.57 5.41
CA ALA A 59 16.49 -10.36 5.15
C ALA A 59 17.62 -9.54 4.50
N GLN A 60 18.11 -8.53 5.21
CA GLN A 60 19.20 -7.67 4.76
C GLN A 60 20.56 -8.17 5.31
N PRO A 61 21.68 -7.86 4.64
CA PRO A 61 23.01 -8.10 5.21
C PRO A 61 23.12 -7.43 6.58
N ALA A 62 23.57 -8.17 7.60
CA ALA A 62 23.72 -7.61 8.94
C ALA A 62 24.75 -6.46 8.92
N PRO A 63 24.36 -5.24 9.34
CA PRO A 63 25.30 -4.13 9.45
C PRO A 63 26.31 -4.39 10.57
N LYS A 64 27.41 -3.62 10.59
CA LYS A 64 28.33 -3.65 11.73
C LYS A 64 27.70 -2.92 12.92
N PHE A 65 27.57 -3.61 14.04
CA PHE A 65 27.17 -3.03 15.33
C PHE A 65 27.82 -3.80 16.48
N SER A 66 27.75 -3.24 17.68
CA SER A 66 28.18 -3.90 18.91
C SER A 66 27.06 -3.89 19.94
N VAL A 67 27.05 -4.89 20.81
CA VAL A 67 26.13 -4.98 21.95
C VAL A 67 26.97 -4.96 23.22
N LYS A 68 26.76 -3.96 24.06
CA LYS A 68 27.43 -3.81 25.35
C LYS A 68 26.42 -4.06 26.47
N PRO A 69 26.58 -5.10 27.31
CA PRO A 69 25.74 -5.27 28.47
C PRO A 69 25.94 -4.12 29.45
N GLN A 70 24.87 -3.72 30.11
CA GLN A 70 24.85 -2.78 31.23
C GLN A 70 24.34 -3.50 32.48
N GLN A 71 24.51 -2.91 33.67
CA GLN A 71 24.06 -3.52 34.93
C GLN A 71 22.58 -3.95 34.90
N SER A 72 21.73 -3.22 34.19
CA SER A 72 20.28 -3.44 34.12
C SER A 72 19.74 -3.52 32.69
N GLY A 73 20.58 -3.77 31.67
CA GLY A 73 20.12 -3.74 30.29
C GLY A 73 21.24 -3.88 29.26
N LEU A 74 21.09 -3.22 28.12
CA LEU A 74 22.10 -3.22 27.06
C LEU A 74 22.18 -1.88 26.32
N VAL A 75 23.28 -1.74 25.59
CA VAL A 75 23.47 -0.69 24.59
C VAL A 75 23.79 -1.36 23.25
N ILE A 76 23.00 -1.06 22.22
CA ILE A 76 23.29 -1.42 20.83
C ILE A 76 23.90 -0.20 20.15
N GLU A 77 25.07 -0.37 19.55
CA GLU A 77 25.82 0.74 18.97
C GLU A 77 26.22 0.42 17.52
N THR A 78 25.69 1.19 16.57
CA THR A 78 26.05 1.16 15.14
C THR A 78 27.05 2.28 14.83
N GLU A 79 27.36 2.51 13.56
CA GLU A 79 28.13 3.69 13.14
C GLU A 79 27.45 5.01 13.53
N PHE A 80 26.11 5.08 13.42
CA PHE A 80 25.35 6.33 13.55
C PHE A 80 24.44 6.40 14.77
N LEU A 81 24.10 5.26 15.37
CA LEU A 81 23.12 5.18 16.44
C LEU A 81 23.71 4.57 17.70
N ARG A 82 23.22 5.05 18.85
CA ARG A 82 23.37 4.38 20.13
C ARG A 82 22.01 4.21 20.79
N LEU A 83 21.50 2.97 20.76
CA LEU A 83 20.25 2.58 21.40
C LEU A 83 20.53 2.08 22.80
N PHE A 84 19.81 2.63 23.78
CA PHE A 84 19.84 2.18 25.17
C PHE A 84 18.52 1.49 25.48
N TYR A 85 18.59 0.30 26.08
CA TYR A 85 17.41 -0.40 26.56
C TYR A 85 17.62 -1.06 27.92
N GLN A 86 16.64 -0.90 28.81
CA GLN A 86 16.52 -1.59 30.08
C GLN A 86 15.21 -2.39 30.12
N PRO A 87 15.25 -3.73 30.33
CA PRO A 87 14.03 -4.54 30.40
C PRO A 87 13.02 -4.04 31.44
N ALA A 88 11.76 -3.95 31.04
CA ALA A 88 10.62 -3.61 31.88
C ALA A 88 9.32 -4.22 31.33
N GLU A 89 8.18 -3.87 31.95
CA GLU A 89 6.84 -4.35 31.57
C GLU A 89 6.26 -3.74 30.28
N SER A 90 6.92 -2.74 29.68
CA SER A 90 6.62 -2.17 28.36
C SER A 90 7.74 -1.20 27.95
N PHE A 91 7.72 -0.66 26.73
CA PHE A 91 8.59 0.47 26.37
C PHE A 91 8.11 1.76 27.05
N SER A 92 9.06 2.55 27.58
CA SER A 92 8.83 3.83 28.21
C SER A 92 10.00 4.79 27.95
N ALA A 93 9.78 6.09 28.17
CA ALA A 93 10.83 7.10 28.01
C ALA A 93 12.04 6.85 28.92
N GLU A 94 11.84 6.22 30.08
CA GLU A 94 12.91 5.91 31.04
C GLU A 94 13.78 4.74 30.57
N ASN A 95 13.22 3.82 29.77
CA ASN A 95 13.84 2.54 29.51
C ASN A 95 14.27 2.32 28.05
N LEU A 96 13.78 3.13 27.11
CA LEU A 96 14.12 3.04 25.69
C LEU A 96 14.43 4.43 25.14
N ARG A 97 15.65 4.58 24.62
CA ARG A 97 16.06 5.79 23.89
C ARG A 97 17.09 5.47 22.80
N VAL A 98 17.14 6.32 21.78
CA VAL A 98 18.13 6.23 20.70
C VAL A 98 18.81 7.59 20.50
N GLU A 99 20.12 7.61 20.67
CA GLU A 99 20.99 8.75 20.39
C GLU A 99 21.47 8.68 18.94
N LEU A 100 21.36 9.78 18.20
CA LEU A 100 21.92 9.95 16.86
C LEU A 100 23.33 10.54 17.01
N LYS A 101 24.39 9.77 16.78
CA LYS A 101 25.77 10.20 17.09
C LYS A 101 26.26 11.42 16.31
N GLU A 102 25.72 11.63 15.12
CA GLU A 102 26.09 12.75 14.25
C GLU A 102 25.32 14.03 14.56
N MET A 103 24.35 13.95 15.47
CA MET A 103 23.52 15.08 15.90
C MET A 103 23.53 15.18 17.42
N ASP A 104 23.30 16.36 17.97
CA ASP A 104 22.99 16.48 19.40
C ASP A 104 21.50 16.19 19.62
N ALA A 105 21.09 14.97 19.27
CA ALA A 105 19.69 14.54 19.26
C ALA A 105 19.54 13.16 19.89
N THR A 106 18.64 13.07 20.87
CA THR A 106 18.22 11.82 21.50
C THR A 106 16.72 11.73 21.43
N TRP A 107 16.22 10.61 20.91
CA TRP A 107 14.82 10.24 20.99
C TRP A 107 14.59 9.38 22.22
N TYR A 108 13.60 9.74 23.03
CA TYR A 108 13.04 8.90 24.08
C TYR A 108 11.71 8.34 23.60
N TYR A 109 11.39 7.10 23.98
CA TYR A 109 10.12 6.49 23.60
C TYR A 109 8.93 7.40 23.98
N GLY A 110 8.08 7.68 22.99
CA GLY A 110 6.92 8.56 23.14
C GLY A 110 7.18 10.05 22.86
N ASP A 111 8.41 10.45 22.57
CA ASP A 111 8.70 11.83 22.19
C ASP A 111 7.90 12.25 20.94
N PRO A 112 7.34 13.47 20.92
CA PRO A 112 6.72 14.00 19.72
C PRO A 112 7.79 14.35 18.68
N ASP A 113 7.42 14.28 17.40
CA ASP A 113 8.28 14.68 16.29
C ASP A 113 7.77 15.99 15.62
N PRO A 114 8.02 17.16 16.22
CA PRO A 114 7.52 18.43 15.68
C PRO A 114 8.19 18.85 14.37
N GLY A 115 9.29 18.19 13.98
CA GLY A 115 9.99 18.45 12.72
C GLY A 115 9.60 17.50 11.59
N ASN A 116 8.64 16.58 11.82
CA ASN A 116 8.22 15.61 10.82
C ASN A 116 7.74 16.32 9.54
N LEU A 117 8.14 15.82 8.37
CA LEU A 117 7.72 16.38 7.09
C LEU A 117 6.41 15.77 6.56
N PHE A 118 5.75 14.97 7.39
CA PHE A 118 4.51 14.23 7.12
C PHE A 118 4.61 13.25 5.94
N GLY A 119 3.60 12.41 5.83
CA GLY A 119 3.41 11.43 4.77
C GLY A 119 2.17 11.77 3.93
N THR A 120 1.32 10.77 3.72
CA THR A 120 0.12 10.89 2.88
C THR A 120 -1.15 11.03 3.71
N ALA A 121 -2.21 11.56 3.10
CA ALA A 121 -3.58 11.36 3.58
C ALA A 121 -4.17 10.10 2.94
N ARG A 122 -5.02 9.37 3.66
CA ARG A 122 -5.68 8.15 3.15
C ARG A 122 -6.62 8.45 1.98
N THR A 123 -7.38 9.55 2.07
CA THR A 123 -8.27 10.03 1.01
C THR A 123 -8.36 11.54 1.07
N VAL A 124 -8.63 12.14 -0.08
CA VAL A 124 -8.96 13.57 -0.22
C VAL A 124 -10.42 13.77 -0.66
N ASP A 125 -11.22 12.70 -0.67
CA ASP A 125 -12.64 12.78 -1.02
C ASP A 125 -13.38 13.68 -0.03
N GLY A 126 -14.09 14.67 -0.57
CA GLY A 126 -14.80 15.67 0.23
C GLY A 126 -13.90 16.67 0.97
N VAL A 127 -12.58 16.69 0.70
CA VAL A 127 -11.69 17.71 1.26
C VAL A 127 -11.87 19.02 0.49
N ASP A 128 -12.24 20.07 1.22
CA ASP A 128 -12.23 21.46 0.76
C ASP A 128 -11.09 22.21 1.47
N GLY A 129 -10.01 22.48 0.75
CA GLY A 129 -8.83 23.16 1.27
C GLY A 129 -7.78 22.22 1.90
N ALA A 130 -7.30 22.56 3.10
CA ALA A 130 -6.22 21.84 3.76
C ALA A 130 -6.73 20.60 4.52
N THR A 131 -5.96 19.51 4.49
CA THR A 131 -6.26 18.28 5.23
C THR A 131 -5.06 17.81 6.06
N PRO A 132 -5.26 17.26 7.27
CA PRO A 132 -4.19 16.65 8.03
C PRO A 132 -3.52 15.49 7.29
N LEU A 133 -2.21 15.39 7.42
CA LEU A 133 -1.40 14.29 6.89
C LEU A 133 -0.95 13.36 8.03
N SER A 134 -0.79 12.08 7.74
CA SER A 134 -0.15 11.14 8.66
C SER A 134 1.33 11.46 8.84
N MET A 135 1.97 10.95 9.90
CA MET A 135 3.41 11.08 10.08
C MET A 135 4.16 10.35 8.97
N GLY A 136 5.24 10.96 8.49
CA GLY A 136 6.10 10.45 7.44
C GLY A 136 7.41 9.88 7.96
N LEU A 137 8.21 9.37 7.03
CA LEU A 137 9.49 8.71 7.30
C LEU A 137 10.63 9.69 7.62
N ILE A 138 10.47 10.97 7.30
CA ILE A 138 11.55 11.97 7.32
C ILE A 138 11.18 13.11 8.27
N SER A 139 12.17 13.57 9.03
CA SER A 139 12.03 14.69 9.96
C SER A 139 13.24 15.61 9.98
N ARG A 140 12.98 16.90 10.24
CA ARG A 140 14.02 17.90 10.56
C ARG A 140 14.67 17.68 11.93
N THR A 141 13.99 16.98 12.85
CA THR A 141 14.57 16.58 14.16
C THR A 141 15.67 15.52 14.01
N GLY A 142 15.72 14.85 12.86
CA GLY A 142 16.72 13.86 12.50
C GLY A 142 16.26 12.41 12.64
N TRP A 143 15.14 12.18 13.32
CA TRP A 143 14.58 10.84 13.50
C TRP A 143 13.07 10.80 13.24
N SER A 144 12.57 9.62 12.92
CA SER A 144 11.14 9.33 12.93
C SER A 144 10.91 7.90 13.43
N VAL A 145 9.68 7.60 13.83
CA VAL A 145 9.25 6.27 14.25
C VAL A 145 8.03 5.86 13.45
N VAL A 146 8.10 4.69 12.82
CA VAL A 146 6.95 4.04 12.20
C VAL A 146 6.42 2.99 13.16
N ASP A 147 5.16 3.12 13.55
CA ASP A 147 4.45 2.09 14.31
C ASP A 147 3.74 1.12 13.35
N ASP A 148 4.27 -0.09 13.28
CA ASP A 148 3.76 -1.16 12.42
C ASP A 148 2.89 -2.17 13.20
N SER A 149 2.60 -1.89 14.48
CA SER A 149 1.95 -2.84 15.40
C SER A 149 0.53 -3.23 14.99
N ALA A 150 -0.16 -2.36 14.25
CA ALA A 150 -1.54 -2.55 13.81
C ALA A 150 -1.69 -2.92 12.32
N SER A 151 -0.60 -3.00 11.57
CA SER A 151 -0.63 -3.33 10.13
C SER A 151 -1.09 -4.77 9.90
N LEU A 152 -1.82 -5.01 8.80
CA LEU A 152 -2.07 -6.37 8.34
C LEU A 152 -0.76 -7.07 7.98
N VAL A 153 -0.78 -8.39 8.01
CA VAL A 153 0.38 -9.24 7.72
C VAL A 153 0.05 -10.24 6.63
N PHE A 154 1.05 -10.62 5.86
CA PHE A 154 0.93 -11.69 4.87
C PHE A 154 1.03 -13.05 5.55
N ASN A 155 0.03 -13.90 5.34
CA ASN A 155 0.04 -15.28 5.81
C ASN A 155 0.88 -16.20 4.90
N GLU A 156 0.92 -17.49 5.25
CA GLU A 156 1.77 -18.47 4.57
C GLU A 156 1.46 -18.64 3.07
N ILE A 157 0.22 -18.37 2.66
CA ILE A 157 -0.16 -18.44 1.24
C ILE A 157 0.12 -17.13 0.50
N GLY A 158 0.45 -16.03 1.20
CA GLY A 158 0.73 -14.72 0.64
C GLY A 158 -0.48 -13.77 0.64
N TRP A 159 -1.50 -14.03 1.46
CA TRP A 159 -2.71 -13.19 1.58
C TRP A 159 -2.64 -12.31 2.81
N LEU A 160 -3.32 -11.16 2.78
CA LEU A 160 -3.38 -10.26 3.92
C LEU A 160 -4.39 -10.73 4.96
N GLU A 161 -3.99 -10.70 6.22
CA GLU A 161 -4.87 -10.97 7.36
C GLU A 161 -4.54 -10.06 8.56
N PRO A 162 -5.50 -9.85 9.47
CA PRO A 162 -5.24 -9.16 10.73
C PRO A 162 -4.14 -9.85 11.53
N ARG A 163 -3.26 -9.06 12.14
CA ARG A 163 -2.23 -9.57 13.05
C ARG A 163 -2.88 -10.17 14.30
N SER A 164 -2.49 -11.40 14.66
CA SER A 164 -2.92 -12.04 15.91
C SER A 164 -1.95 -11.66 17.05
N ALA A 165 -1.95 -10.37 17.40
CA ALA A 165 -1.06 -9.79 18.40
C ALA A 165 -1.69 -9.82 19.80
N PRO A 166 -0.95 -10.23 20.85
CA PRO A 166 -1.35 -9.98 22.23
C PRO A 166 -1.52 -8.48 22.50
N ALA A 167 -2.46 -8.11 23.38
CA ALA A 167 -2.67 -6.72 23.77
C ALA A 167 -1.36 -6.10 24.32
N GLY A 168 -1.00 -4.92 23.83
CA GLY A 168 0.21 -4.21 24.22
C GLY A 168 1.49 -4.64 23.49
N GLN A 169 1.43 -5.60 22.56
CA GLN A 169 2.57 -5.89 21.68
C GLN A 169 2.90 -4.66 20.81
N LEU A 170 4.19 -4.35 20.68
CA LEU A 170 4.72 -3.24 19.91
C LEU A 170 5.69 -3.74 18.83
N ASP A 171 5.64 -3.10 17.66
CA ASP A 171 6.51 -3.35 16.51
C ASP A 171 6.83 -2.02 15.84
N LEU A 172 7.96 -1.44 16.20
CA LEU A 172 8.35 -0.07 15.85
C LEU A 172 9.58 -0.10 14.96
N TYR A 173 9.66 0.82 14.02
CA TYR A 173 10.86 1.06 13.22
C TYR A 173 11.37 2.45 13.55
N PHE A 174 12.57 2.51 14.13
CA PHE A 174 13.28 3.77 14.34
C PHE A 174 14.12 4.11 13.11
N LEU A 175 13.92 5.30 12.55
CA LEU A 175 14.65 5.81 11.39
C LEU A 175 15.48 7.03 11.80
N GLY A 176 16.76 6.82 12.12
CA GLY A 176 17.69 7.87 12.57
C GLY A 176 18.62 8.37 11.47
N TYR A 177 18.06 9.02 10.45
CA TYR A 177 18.82 9.44 9.26
C TYR A 177 19.42 10.84 9.34
N GLY A 178 19.17 11.58 10.42
CA GLY A 178 19.54 12.98 10.50
C GLY A 178 18.93 13.74 9.32
N HIS A 179 19.79 14.34 8.49
CA HIS A 179 19.35 15.05 7.28
C HIS A 179 19.63 14.28 5.98
N ASP A 180 20.04 13.00 6.05
CA ASP A 180 20.15 12.13 4.87
C ASP A 180 18.78 11.57 4.45
N TYR A 181 17.91 12.46 3.96
CA TYR A 181 16.54 12.14 3.57
C TYR A 181 16.47 11.12 2.43
N LEU A 182 17.40 11.19 1.48
CA LEU A 182 17.48 10.23 0.38
C LEU A 182 17.99 8.87 0.85
N GLY A 183 18.89 8.82 1.83
CA GLY A 183 19.28 7.59 2.51
C GLY A 183 18.09 6.91 3.17
N CYS A 184 17.27 7.68 3.90
CA CYS A 184 16.04 7.17 4.54
C CYS A 184 15.11 6.51 3.52
N LEU A 185 14.81 7.19 2.41
CA LEU A 185 13.93 6.64 1.37
C LEU A 185 14.54 5.41 0.68
N ARG A 186 15.86 5.42 0.43
CA ARG A 186 16.54 4.26 -0.16
C ARG A 186 16.43 3.03 0.73
N ASP A 187 16.75 3.17 2.01
CA ASP A 187 16.70 2.07 2.97
C ASP A 187 15.26 1.63 3.27
N PHE A 188 14.29 2.55 3.29
CA PHE A 188 12.88 2.19 3.36
C PHE A 188 12.46 1.30 2.19
N ASN A 189 12.80 1.68 0.94
CA ASN A 189 12.50 0.88 -0.25
C ASN A 189 13.20 -0.49 -0.25
N LEU A 190 14.38 -0.62 0.38
CA LEU A 190 15.03 -1.93 0.56
C LEU A 190 14.16 -2.88 1.40
N LEU A 191 13.39 -2.34 2.35
CA LEU A 191 12.56 -3.11 3.28
C LEU A 191 11.11 -3.24 2.83
N SER A 192 10.53 -2.20 2.23
CA SER A 192 9.13 -2.14 1.79
C SER A 192 8.91 -2.68 0.38
N GLY A 193 9.98 -2.87 -0.39
CA GLY A 193 9.92 -3.21 -1.80
C GLY A 193 10.13 -2.01 -2.71
N ALA A 194 10.71 -2.27 -3.87
CA ALA A 194 11.02 -1.24 -4.85
C ALA A 194 9.75 -0.73 -5.56
N VAL A 195 9.68 0.58 -5.76
CA VAL A 195 8.67 1.19 -6.63
C VAL A 195 8.87 0.68 -8.06
N PRO A 196 7.84 0.05 -8.68
CA PRO A 196 7.97 -0.48 -10.04
C PRO A 196 8.15 0.66 -11.05
N MET A 197 8.86 0.36 -12.14
CA MET A 197 9.00 1.34 -13.21
C MET A 197 7.65 1.58 -13.89
N ILE A 198 7.20 2.83 -13.89
CA ILE A 198 5.95 3.21 -14.57
C ILE A 198 6.12 3.20 -16.09
N PRO A 199 5.09 2.83 -16.86
CA PRO A 199 5.06 3.04 -18.29
C PRO A 199 5.22 4.51 -18.66
N ARG A 200 6.05 4.81 -19.68
CA ARG A 200 6.37 6.19 -20.11
C ARG A 200 5.14 7.03 -20.43
N PHE A 201 4.07 6.43 -20.98
CA PHE A 201 2.86 7.16 -21.40
C PHE A 201 2.15 7.85 -20.23
N ILE A 202 2.33 7.35 -18.99
CA ILE A 202 1.73 7.93 -17.78
C ILE A 202 2.23 9.36 -17.53
N LEU A 203 3.46 9.67 -17.97
CA LEU A 203 4.08 10.99 -17.81
C LEU A 203 3.65 12.02 -18.88
N GLY A 204 2.76 11.66 -19.81
CA GLY A 204 2.21 12.59 -20.78
C GLY A 204 0.92 13.26 -20.32
N ASN A 205 0.22 13.96 -21.22
CA ASN A 205 -1.06 14.59 -20.92
C ASN A 205 -2.21 13.57 -20.98
N TRP A 206 -3.15 13.69 -20.03
CA TRP A 206 -4.32 12.83 -19.93
C TRP A 206 -5.57 13.66 -20.24
N TRP A 207 -6.46 13.12 -21.08
CA TRP A 207 -7.81 13.64 -21.20
C TRP A 207 -8.76 12.86 -20.30
N SER A 208 -9.49 13.58 -19.43
CA SER A 208 -10.55 13.03 -18.59
C SER A 208 -11.60 14.10 -18.33
N ARG A 209 -12.87 13.70 -18.33
CA ARG A 209 -13.98 14.56 -17.95
C ARG A 209 -15.17 13.68 -17.57
N TYR A 210 -15.81 14.00 -16.45
CA TYR A 210 -17.11 13.44 -16.11
C TYR A 210 -18.16 13.95 -17.09
N TRP A 211 -18.43 13.15 -18.11
CA TRP A 211 -19.29 13.47 -19.24
C TRP A 211 -19.70 12.20 -19.98
N GLU A 212 -20.99 12.13 -20.31
CA GLU A 212 -21.61 11.05 -21.08
C GLU A 212 -21.20 11.19 -22.56
N TYR A 213 -20.03 10.66 -22.90
CA TYR A 213 -19.56 10.64 -24.29
C TYR A 213 -20.18 9.47 -25.05
N SER A 214 -20.74 9.75 -26.23
CA SER A 214 -20.88 8.72 -27.26
C SER A 214 -19.55 8.44 -27.96
N GLU A 215 -19.43 7.26 -28.57
CA GLU A 215 -18.27 6.85 -29.36
C GLU A 215 -17.92 7.88 -30.45
N GLY A 216 -18.93 8.38 -31.16
CA GLY A 216 -18.76 9.37 -32.22
C GLY A 216 -18.22 10.71 -31.72
N GLU A 217 -18.75 11.21 -30.59
CA GLU A 217 -18.29 12.45 -29.97
C GLU A 217 -16.85 12.33 -29.48
N LEU A 218 -16.49 11.21 -28.85
CA LEU A 218 -15.15 11.00 -28.34
C LEU A 218 -14.14 10.82 -29.48
N LYS A 219 -14.49 10.08 -30.54
CA LYS A 219 -13.67 10.00 -31.77
C LYS A 219 -13.43 11.37 -32.39
N LYS A 220 -14.48 12.18 -32.51
CA LYS A 220 -14.36 13.56 -33.00
C LYS A 220 -13.44 14.39 -32.12
N LEU A 221 -13.60 14.33 -30.81
CA LEU A 221 -12.77 15.08 -29.86
C LEU A 221 -11.29 14.72 -29.96
N MET A 222 -10.96 13.43 -30.07
CA MET A 222 -9.57 12.98 -30.23
C MET A 222 -8.96 13.42 -31.56
N ASN A 223 -9.75 13.45 -32.64
CA ASN A 223 -9.32 14.03 -33.92
C ASN A 223 -9.09 15.55 -33.80
N ASP A 224 -9.96 16.25 -33.07
CA ASP A 224 -9.84 17.69 -32.86
C ASP A 224 -8.53 18.02 -32.09
N PHE A 225 -8.19 17.26 -31.03
CA PHE A 225 -6.91 17.41 -30.33
C PHE A 225 -5.71 17.21 -31.27
N GLN A 226 -5.73 16.16 -32.08
CA GLN A 226 -4.66 15.89 -33.03
C GLN A 226 -4.53 17.00 -34.08
N SER A 227 -5.65 17.47 -34.65
CA SER A 227 -5.64 18.54 -35.67
C SER A 227 -5.15 19.88 -35.14
N ARG A 228 -5.28 20.10 -33.83
CA ARG A 228 -4.82 21.29 -33.11
C ARG A 228 -3.42 21.12 -32.52
N GLU A 229 -2.75 19.99 -32.81
CA GLU A 229 -1.41 19.67 -32.34
C GLU A 229 -1.30 19.69 -30.80
N VAL A 230 -2.37 19.32 -30.10
CA VAL A 230 -2.38 19.17 -28.64
C VAL A 230 -2.02 17.72 -28.31
N PRO A 231 -0.84 17.47 -27.73
CA PRO A 231 -0.39 16.10 -27.48
C PRO A 231 -1.12 15.50 -26.28
N LEU A 232 -1.62 14.27 -26.46
CA LEU A 232 -2.21 13.43 -25.43
C LEU A 232 -1.52 12.06 -25.42
N SER A 233 -1.50 11.42 -24.26
CA SER A 233 -1.00 10.06 -24.07
C SER A 233 -2.07 9.09 -23.61
N VAL A 234 -3.07 9.58 -22.86
CA VAL A 234 -4.15 8.78 -22.29
C VAL A 234 -5.50 9.44 -22.54
N CYS A 235 -6.49 8.64 -22.92
CA CYS A 235 -7.90 9.02 -22.96
C CYS A 235 -8.64 8.19 -21.92
N ILE A 236 -9.17 8.85 -20.88
CA ILE A 236 -10.10 8.24 -19.92
C ILE A 236 -11.51 8.36 -20.49
N ILE A 237 -12.21 7.23 -20.55
CA ILE A 237 -13.65 7.17 -20.75
C ILE A 237 -14.29 7.06 -19.35
N ASP A 238 -15.08 8.06 -18.99
CA ASP A 238 -15.73 8.13 -17.68
C ASP A 238 -16.93 7.15 -17.59
N MET A 239 -17.62 7.14 -16.46
CA MET A 239 -18.70 6.20 -16.04
C MET A 239 -19.56 5.59 -17.15
N ASP A 240 -19.99 6.39 -18.12
CA ASP A 240 -20.99 5.98 -19.12
C ASP A 240 -20.45 5.01 -20.19
N TRP A 241 -19.18 4.59 -20.11
CA TRP A 241 -18.72 3.42 -20.86
C TRP A 241 -19.52 2.16 -20.49
N HIS A 242 -20.00 2.07 -19.24
CA HIS A 242 -20.89 1.01 -18.78
C HIS A 242 -22.34 1.48 -18.60
N ILE A 243 -23.27 0.54 -18.43
CA ILE A 243 -24.68 0.84 -18.18
C ILE A 243 -24.81 1.55 -16.82
N THR A 244 -25.33 2.78 -16.81
CA THR A 244 -25.58 3.57 -15.58
C THR A 244 -27.07 3.62 -15.22
N GLN A 245 -27.96 3.47 -16.20
CA GLN A 245 -29.41 3.40 -15.99
C GLN A 245 -29.86 1.94 -15.90
N THR A 246 -29.71 1.33 -14.73
CA THR A 246 -29.75 -0.13 -14.57
C THR A 246 -31.15 -0.71 -14.32
N GLY A 247 -32.11 0.12 -13.89
CA GLY A 247 -33.48 -0.30 -13.57
C GLY A 247 -33.60 -1.29 -12.40
N ASN A 248 -32.54 -1.50 -11.62
CA ASN A 248 -32.51 -2.36 -10.45
C ASN A 248 -31.96 -1.61 -9.22
N THR A 249 -31.48 -2.33 -8.20
CA THR A 249 -30.97 -1.74 -6.96
C THR A 249 -29.61 -1.07 -7.07
N SER A 250 -28.88 -1.27 -8.18
CA SER A 250 -27.61 -0.57 -8.44
C SER A 250 -27.85 0.93 -8.62
N THR A 251 -26.99 1.76 -8.02
CA THR A 251 -27.02 3.21 -8.23
C THR A 251 -26.56 3.64 -9.63
N GLY A 252 -26.01 2.71 -10.43
CA GLY A 252 -25.37 3.01 -11.70
C GLY A 252 -23.93 3.51 -11.58
N TRP A 253 -23.37 3.54 -10.37
CA TRP A 253 -21.99 3.97 -10.12
C TRP A 253 -20.98 2.83 -10.32
N THR A 254 -21.40 1.59 -10.09
CA THR A 254 -20.61 0.41 -10.46
C THR A 254 -21.17 -0.19 -11.74
N GLY A 255 -20.31 -0.51 -12.70
CA GLY A 255 -20.72 -1.37 -13.80
C GLY A 255 -19.59 -1.94 -14.64
N TYR A 256 -19.87 -3.04 -15.33
CA TYR A 256 -18.88 -3.82 -16.08
C TYR A 256 -19.31 -4.09 -17.54
N THR A 257 -20.60 -3.92 -17.84
CA THR A 257 -21.19 -4.16 -19.15
C THR A 257 -21.18 -2.90 -19.98
N TRP A 258 -20.55 -2.96 -21.15
CA TRP A 258 -20.49 -1.85 -22.09
C TRP A 258 -21.89 -1.32 -22.44
N ASN A 259 -22.09 -0.01 -22.30
CA ASN A 259 -23.28 0.66 -22.77
C ASN A 259 -23.28 0.74 -24.30
N ARG A 260 -23.95 -0.20 -24.95
CA ARG A 260 -24.00 -0.30 -26.42
C ARG A 260 -24.76 0.81 -27.11
N GLU A 261 -25.56 1.61 -26.38
CA GLU A 261 -26.22 2.79 -26.94
C GLU A 261 -25.21 3.92 -27.20
N LEU A 262 -24.23 4.08 -26.30
CA LEU A 262 -23.16 5.08 -26.43
C LEU A 262 -21.94 4.53 -27.19
N PHE A 263 -21.59 3.28 -26.94
CA PHE A 263 -20.43 2.58 -27.51
C PHE A 263 -20.88 1.30 -28.24
N PRO A 264 -21.45 1.43 -29.46
CA PRO A 264 -21.91 0.28 -30.23
C PRO A 264 -20.77 -0.68 -30.63
N ASP A 265 -19.54 -0.18 -30.86
CA ASP A 265 -18.34 -0.98 -31.16
C ASP A 265 -17.17 -0.61 -30.20
N PRO A 266 -17.20 -1.06 -28.93
CA PRO A 266 -16.15 -0.79 -27.95
C PRO A 266 -14.76 -1.21 -28.43
N ASP A 267 -14.64 -2.39 -29.05
CA ASP A 267 -13.37 -2.86 -29.58
C ASP A 267 -12.85 -1.92 -30.68
N GLY A 268 -13.73 -1.45 -31.56
CA GLY A 268 -13.40 -0.44 -32.56
C GLY A 268 -13.01 0.90 -31.96
N MET A 269 -13.65 1.31 -30.87
CA MET A 269 -13.28 2.52 -30.15
C MET A 269 -11.88 2.41 -29.52
N LEU A 270 -11.58 1.29 -28.84
CA LEU A 270 -10.26 1.04 -28.25
C LEU A 270 -9.17 0.93 -29.33
N ARG A 271 -9.44 0.25 -30.44
CA ARG A 271 -8.54 0.22 -31.61
C ARG A 271 -8.26 1.61 -32.15
N PHE A 272 -9.29 2.44 -32.33
CA PHE A 272 -9.15 3.82 -32.79
C PHE A 272 -8.24 4.65 -31.86
N LEU A 273 -8.39 4.53 -30.54
CA LEU A 273 -7.52 5.22 -29.59
C LEU A 273 -6.06 4.74 -29.71
N HIS A 274 -5.85 3.43 -29.83
CA HIS A 274 -4.51 2.86 -30.00
C HIS A 274 -3.85 3.26 -31.31
N GLU A 275 -4.59 3.33 -32.42
CA GLU A 275 -4.10 3.81 -33.73
C GLU A 275 -3.64 5.27 -33.68
N LYS A 276 -4.20 6.07 -32.76
CA LYS A 276 -3.75 7.43 -32.46
C LYS A 276 -2.55 7.51 -31.51
N GLY A 277 -2.03 6.37 -31.06
CA GLY A 277 -0.94 6.30 -30.09
C GLY A 277 -1.37 6.59 -28.64
N LEU A 278 -2.67 6.62 -28.37
CA LEU A 278 -3.21 6.84 -27.03
C LEU A 278 -3.34 5.52 -26.27
N LYS A 279 -3.27 5.57 -24.94
CA LYS A 279 -3.77 4.51 -24.07
C LYS A 279 -5.19 4.81 -23.64
N ALA A 280 -6.03 3.79 -23.58
CA ALA A 280 -7.38 3.91 -23.05
C ALA A 280 -7.38 3.55 -21.56
N ALA A 281 -8.18 4.27 -20.77
CA ALA A 281 -8.51 3.92 -19.40
C ALA A 281 -10.03 4.10 -19.22
N LEU A 282 -10.64 3.25 -18.39
CA LEU A 282 -12.06 3.31 -18.07
C LEU A 282 -12.20 3.68 -16.59
N ASN A 283 -13.09 4.62 -16.27
CA ASN A 283 -13.42 4.92 -14.89
C ASN A 283 -14.32 3.80 -14.33
N LEU A 284 -13.92 3.18 -13.23
CA LEU A 284 -14.68 2.12 -12.57
C LEU A 284 -14.71 2.37 -11.07
N HIS A 285 -15.92 2.35 -10.50
CA HIS A 285 -16.12 2.27 -9.06
C HIS A 285 -16.66 0.87 -8.73
N PRO A 286 -15.90 -0.03 -8.12
CA PRO A 286 -16.34 -1.43 -8.00
C PRO A 286 -17.20 -1.71 -6.75
N ALA A 287 -17.54 -0.68 -5.96
CA ALA A 287 -18.01 -0.80 -4.58
C ALA A 287 -19.35 -1.54 -4.42
N GLU A 288 -20.26 -1.45 -5.39
CA GLU A 288 -21.56 -2.16 -5.32
C GLU A 288 -21.47 -3.62 -5.81
N GLY A 289 -20.30 -4.05 -6.27
CA GLY A 289 -20.10 -5.40 -6.79
C GLY A 289 -20.76 -5.60 -8.16
N VAL A 290 -21.15 -6.83 -8.49
CA VAL A 290 -21.67 -7.19 -9.81
C VAL A 290 -23.17 -7.44 -9.71
N HIS A 291 -23.98 -6.59 -10.34
CA HIS A 291 -25.44 -6.68 -10.27
C HIS A 291 -26.06 -7.57 -11.38
N PRO A 292 -27.31 -8.02 -11.25
CA PRO A 292 -27.93 -8.97 -12.20
C PRO A 292 -28.07 -8.51 -13.65
N HIS A 293 -28.01 -7.20 -13.90
CA HIS A 293 -28.06 -6.67 -15.27
C HIS A 293 -26.72 -6.79 -16.00
N GLU A 294 -25.64 -7.07 -15.29
CA GLU A 294 -24.32 -7.25 -15.86
C GLU A 294 -24.22 -8.55 -16.64
N GLU A 295 -23.66 -8.50 -17.85
CA GLU A 295 -23.46 -9.68 -18.72
C GLU A 295 -22.70 -10.81 -17.99
N MET A 296 -21.74 -10.44 -17.15
CA MET A 296 -20.88 -11.35 -16.41
C MET A 296 -21.46 -11.84 -15.08
N HIS A 297 -22.66 -11.39 -14.68
CA HIS A 297 -23.22 -11.68 -13.35
C HIS A 297 -23.29 -13.17 -13.04
N ALA A 298 -23.87 -13.96 -13.94
CA ALA A 298 -24.03 -15.40 -13.74
C ALA A 298 -22.68 -16.12 -13.62
N GLU A 299 -21.69 -15.72 -14.42
CA GLU A 299 -20.33 -16.29 -14.36
C GLU A 299 -19.63 -15.91 -13.05
N MET A 300 -19.72 -14.65 -12.64
CA MET A 300 -19.19 -14.17 -11.35
C MET A 300 -19.83 -14.90 -10.17
N ARG A 301 -21.16 -15.07 -10.15
CA ARG A 301 -21.85 -15.85 -9.10
C ARG A 301 -21.31 -17.28 -9.02
N ALA A 302 -21.17 -17.94 -10.17
CA ALA A 302 -20.68 -19.31 -10.24
C ALA A 302 -19.22 -19.44 -9.79
N ALA A 303 -18.36 -18.48 -10.16
CA ALA A 303 -16.94 -18.48 -9.84
C ALA A 303 -16.67 -18.19 -8.35
N VAL A 304 -17.35 -17.20 -7.78
CA VAL A 304 -17.23 -16.86 -6.35
C VAL A 304 -17.88 -17.94 -5.47
N GLY A 305 -18.99 -18.52 -5.95
CA GLY A 305 -19.77 -19.54 -5.24
C GLY A 305 -20.58 -18.97 -4.06
N GLY A 306 -21.26 -19.85 -3.33
CA GLY A 306 -22.19 -19.50 -2.25
C GLY A 306 -23.66 -19.56 -2.69
N GLU A 307 -24.58 -19.66 -1.72
CA GLU A 307 -26.02 -19.61 -1.99
C GLU A 307 -26.44 -18.15 -2.16
N ARG A 308 -26.71 -17.72 -3.39
CA ARG A 308 -27.27 -16.40 -3.73
C ARG A 308 -28.40 -16.56 -4.73
N ALA A 309 -29.46 -15.77 -4.57
CA ALA A 309 -30.54 -15.74 -5.55
C ALA A 309 -30.07 -15.07 -6.85
N GLU A 310 -30.74 -15.36 -7.98
CA GLU A 310 -30.32 -14.77 -9.25
C GLU A 310 -30.51 -13.26 -9.32
N SER A 311 -31.41 -12.74 -8.49
CA SER A 311 -31.71 -11.31 -8.36
C SER A 311 -30.75 -10.56 -7.44
N GLU A 312 -29.80 -11.24 -6.79
CA GLU A 312 -28.89 -10.64 -5.83
C GLU A 312 -27.55 -10.29 -6.48
N PRO A 313 -26.92 -9.15 -6.11
CA PRO A 313 -25.59 -8.82 -6.57
C PRO A 313 -24.54 -9.77 -5.99
N VAL A 314 -23.44 -9.96 -6.72
CA VAL A 314 -22.19 -10.47 -6.15
C VAL A 314 -21.50 -9.30 -5.47
N GLU A 315 -21.57 -9.23 -4.15
CA GLU A 315 -20.94 -8.16 -3.37
C GLU A 315 -19.43 -8.06 -3.64
N PHE A 316 -18.92 -6.82 -3.67
CA PHE A 316 -17.49 -6.59 -3.81
C PHE A 316 -16.74 -7.00 -2.54
N ASP A 317 -15.87 -8.01 -2.67
CA ASP A 317 -15.05 -8.50 -1.56
C ASP A 317 -13.62 -8.76 -2.02
N ILE A 318 -12.82 -7.68 -2.07
CA ILE A 318 -11.39 -7.78 -2.40
C ILE A 318 -10.58 -8.58 -1.36
N THR A 319 -11.16 -8.89 -0.19
CA THR A 319 -10.48 -9.70 0.84
C THR A 319 -10.66 -11.20 0.61
N ASN A 320 -11.55 -11.61 -0.30
CA ASN A 320 -11.79 -13.00 -0.65
C ASN A 320 -10.97 -13.42 -1.89
N PRO A 321 -10.03 -14.37 -1.77
CA PRO A 321 -9.21 -14.83 -2.90
C PRO A 321 -10.00 -15.33 -4.10
N ARG A 322 -11.19 -15.93 -3.89
CA ARG A 322 -12.05 -16.39 -5.00
C ARG A 322 -12.69 -15.22 -5.74
N PHE A 323 -13.10 -14.19 -5.00
CA PHE A 323 -13.61 -12.96 -5.60
C PHE A 323 -12.52 -12.28 -6.42
N VAL A 324 -11.30 -12.15 -5.89
CA VAL A 324 -10.19 -11.52 -6.61
C VAL A 324 -9.82 -12.29 -7.89
N ASP A 325 -9.72 -13.62 -7.84
CA ASP A 325 -9.48 -14.44 -9.04
C ASP A 325 -10.59 -14.24 -10.09
N ALA A 326 -11.85 -14.31 -9.65
CA ALA A 326 -13.00 -14.09 -10.52
C ALA A 326 -12.99 -12.68 -11.12
N TYR A 327 -12.73 -11.66 -10.31
CA TYR A 327 -12.69 -10.25 -10.69
C TYR A 327 -11.71 -10.00 -11.84
N PHE A 328 -10.48 -10.51 -11.76
CA PHE A 328 -9.47 -10.27 -12.80
C PHE A 328 -9.57 -11.19 -14.02
N ARG A 329 -10.28 -12.32 -13.91
CA ARG A 329 -10.43 -13.29 -15.01
C ARG A 329 -11.69 -13.06 -15.84
N ILE A 330 -12.76 -12.56 -15.22
CA ILE A 330 -14.09 -12.48 -15.81
C ILE A 330 -14.46 -11.04 -16.20
N LEU A 331 -14.08 -10.04 -15.39
CA LEU A 331 -14.44 -8.63 -15.57
C LEU A 331 -13.31 -7.87 -16.28
#